data_AF-A0A836VIZ7-F1
#
_entry.id   AF-A0A836VIZ7-F1
#
_cell.length_a   1.000
_cell.length_b   1.000
_cell.length_c   1.000
_cell.angle_alpha   90.00
_cell.angle_beta   90.00
_cell.angle_gamma   90.00
#
_symmetry.space_group_name_H-M   'P 1'
#
loop_
_entity.id
_entity.type
_entity.pdbx_description
1 polymer ?
#
loop_
_entity_poly.entity_id
_entity_poly.type
_entity_poly.pdbx_seq_one_letter_code
_entity_poly.pdbx_strand_id
1 'polypeptide(L)'
;FSGDGGFMMGCCELATAMRYGIDVVTIVVNDGRLTAIKGAQRRACEERTIDTDLSNPDFTALARSFGAWAECVEDLGSFKGVLEAALAARRPAVVEVRLQDRSEEEVMGWIGWLRDGPLRE
;
A
#
# COMPACT_ATOMS: atom_id res chain seq x y z
N PHE A 1 -6.18 5.74 -0.18
CA PHE A 1 -5.31 4.58 0.04
C PHE A 1 -4.16 4.64 -0.96
N SER A 2 -3.05 3.96 -0.68
CA SER A 2 -1.87 3.88 -1.53
C SER A 2 -1.42 2.42 -1.66
N GLY A 3 -0.66 2.09 -2.70
CA GLY A 3 0.21 0.91 -2.68
C GLY A 3 1.45 1.17 -1.81
N ASP A 4 2.18 0.12 -1.48
CA ASP A 4 3.47 0.15 -0.76
C ASP A 4 4.55 0.98 -1.47
N GLY A 5 4.73 0.80 -2.78
CA GLY A 5 5.69 1.58 -3.56
C GLY A 5 5.34 3.08 -3.59
N GLY A 6 4.05 3.39 -3.75
CA GLY A 6 3.56 4.78 -3.71
C GLY A 6 3.70 5.40 -2.31
N PHE A 7 3.52 4.60 -1.25
CA PHE A 7 3.70 5.06 0.12
C PHE A 7 5.16 5.40 0.39
N MET A 8 6.10 4.56 -0.06
CA MET A 8 7.55 4.82 0.08
C MET A 8 8.02 6.10 -0.62
N MET A 9 7.35 6.54 -1.68
CA MET A 9 7.67 7.81 -2.35
C MET A 9 7.24 9.04 -1.54
N GLY A 10 6.26 8.91 -0.63
CA GLY A 10 5.66 10.03 0.10
C GLY A 10 5.68 9.88 1.63
N CYS A 11 6.26 8.83 2.19
CA CYS A 11 6.15 8.52 3.62
C CYS A 11 6.75 9.59 4.53
N CYS A 12 7.69 10.40 4.04
CA CYS A 12 8.26 11.52 4.78
C CYS A 12 7.23 12.62 5.10
N GLU A 13 6.15 12.74 4.32
CA GLU A 13 5.07 13.70 4.60
C GLU A 13 4.27 13.38 5.86
N LEU A 14 4.47 12.20 6.46
CA LEU A 14 4.02 11.93 7.83
C LEU A 14 4.59 12.95 8.83
N ALA A 15 5.84 13.40 8.65
CA ALA A 15 6.42 14.45 9.48
C ALA A 15 5.64 15.77 9.36
N THR A 16 5.22 16.13 8.14
CA THR A 16 4.40 17.31 7.87
C THR A 16 3.03 17.16 8.53
N ALA A 17 2.35 16.02 8.34
CA ALA A 17 1.05 15.76 8.94
C ALA A 17 1.11 15.84 10.47
N MET A 18 2.15 15.26 11.09
CA MET A 18 2.39 15.34 12.53
C MET A 18 2.61 16.77 13.00
N ARG A 19 3.45 17.55 12.28
CA ARG A 19 3.75 18.95 12.62
C ARG A 19 2.51 19.83 12.64
N TYR A 20 1.57 19.61 11.73
CA TYR A 20 0.37 20.42 11.57
C TYR A 20 -0.88 19.83 12.22
N GLY A 21 -0.77 18.67 12.89
CA GLY A 21 -1.92 18.01 13.53
C GLY A 21 -3.00 17.61 12.51
N ILE A 22 -2.59 17.11 11.34
CA ILE A 22 -3.52 16.68 10.29
C ILE A 22 -3.85 15.21 10.50
N ASP A 23 -5.05 14.92 11.00
CA ASP A 23 -5.52 13.56 11.33
C ASP A 23 -5.87 12.72 10.09
N VAL A 24 -4.89 12.54 9.20
CA VAL A 24 -5.01 11.72 7.99
C VAL A 24 -4.78 10.25 8.31
N VAL A 25 -5.68 9.39 7.80
CA VAL A 25 -5.50 7.93 7.85
C VAL A 25 -5.04 7.44 6.48
N THR A 26 -3.80 6.95 6.41
CA THR A 26 -3.23 6.36 5.20
C THR A 26 -3.37 4.85 5.25
N ILE A 27 -4.19 4.30 4.36
CA ILE A 27 -4.27 2.85 4.13
C ILE A 27 -3.21 2.48 3.08
N VAL A 28 -2.27 1.61 3.43
CA VAL A 28 -1.20 1.11 2.56
C VAL A 28 -1.51 -0.34 2.22
N VAL A 29 -1.82 -0.62 0.95
CA VAL A 29 -1.97 -1.98 0.44
C VAL A 29 -0.59 -2.49 0.06
N ASN A 30 -0.05 -3.43 0.85
CA ASN A 30 1.31 -3.94 0.72
C ASN A 30 1.30 -5.37 0.18
N ASP A 31 1.49 -5.51 -1.12
CA ASP A 31 1.74 -6.78 -1.81
C ASP A 31 3.22 -7.00 -2.15
N GLY A 32 4.11 -6.08 -1.75
CA GLY A 32 5.55 -6.14 -1.99
C GLY A 32 5.95 -5.86 -3.43
N ARG A 33 5.10 -5.21 -4.24
CA ARG A 33 5.30 -5.11 -5.70
C ARG A 33 4.76 -3.81 -6.28
N LEU A 34 5.39 -3.34 -7.34
CA LEU A 34 4.82 -2.34 -8.24
C LEU A 34 3.80 -2.99 -9.19
N THR A 35 2.73 -3.59 -8.65
CA THR A 35 1.81 -4.50 -9.37
C THR A 35 1.26 -3.92 -10.68
N ALA A 36 0.93 -2.63 -10.70
CA ALA A 36 0.51 -1.94 -11.91
C ALA A 36 1.59 -1.93 -13.01
N ILE A 37 2.84 -1.63 -12.65
CA ILE A 37 3.98 -1.57 -13.56
C ILE A 37 4.37 -2.99 -13.98
N LYS A 38 4.37 -3.94 -13.05
CA LYS A 38 4.66 -5.35 -13.30
C LYS A 38 3.68 -5.96 -14.31
N GLY A 39 2.38 -5.70 -14.12
CA GLY A 39 1.34 -6.16 -15.04
C GLY A 39 1.44 -5.49 -16.42
N ALA A 40 1.85 -4.23 -16.49
CA ALA A 40 2.12 -3.56 -17.75
C ALA A 40 3.35 -4.17 -18.48
N GLN A 41 4.44 -4.44 -17.76
CA GLN A 41 5.64 -5.07 -18.32
C GLN A 41 5.34 -6.48 -18.85
N ARG A 42 4.67 -7.34 -18.08
CA ARG A 42 4.31 -8.70 -18.53
C ARG A 42 3.56 -8.68 -19.86
N ARG A 43 2.55 -7.82 -19.97
CA ARG A 43 1.75 -7.66 -21.19
C ARG A 43 2.55 -7.11 -22.38
N ALA A 44 3.44 -6.14 -22.15
CA ALA A 44 4.16 -5.46 -23.20
C ALA A 44 5.49 -6.12 -23.60
N CYS A 45 6.01 -7.03 -22.76
CA CYS A 45 7.38 -7.54 -22.87
C CYS A 45 7.48 -9.06 -22.78
N GLU A 46 6.43 -9.79 -23.20
CA GLU A 46 6.41 -11.26 -23.24
C GLU A 46 6.71 -11.86 -21.84
N GLU A 47 5.93 -11.46 -20.84
CA GLU A 47 6.07 -11.88 -19.43
C GLU A 47 7.37 -11.44 -18.73
N ARG A 48 8.28 -10.73 -19.41
CA ARG A 48 9.49 -10.20 -18.77
C ARG A 48 9.17 -9.03 -17.86
N THR A 49 9.75 -9.06 -16.66
CA THR A 49 9.67 -7.98 -15.67
C THR A 49 11.07 -7.48 -15.27
N ILE A 50 11.18 -6.20 -14.94
CA ILE A 50 12.42 -5.54 -14.50
C ILE A 50 12.07 -4.60 -13.35
N ASP A 51 12.71 -4.84 -12.19
CA ASP A 51 12.73 -3.95 -11.02
C ASP A 51 11.34 -3.55 -10.48
N THR A 52 10.47 -4.56 -10.33
CA THR A 52 9.08 -4.38 -9.89
C THR A 52 8.76 -5.04 -8.54
N ASP A 53 9.71 -5.79 -7.97
CA ASP A 53 9.57 -6.41 -6.65
C ASP A 53 10.22 -5.50 -5.61
N LEU A 54 9.53 -5.28 -4.49
CA LEU A 54 9.90 -4.30 -3.48
C LEU A 54 10.41 -4.97 -2.21
N SER A 55 11.46 -4.38 -1.63
CA SER A 55 11.95 -4.71 -0.29
C SER A 55 11.57 -3.57 0.66
N ASN A 56 10.37 -3.68 1.25
CA ASN A 56 9.82 -2.64 2.11
C ASN A 56 10.36 -2.74 3.55
N PRO A 57 10.53 -1.59 4.26
CA PRO A 57 10.73 -1.60 5.70
C PRO A 57 9.44 -2.02 6.44
N ASP A 58 9.54 -2.22 7.75
CA ASP A 58 8.34 -2.29 8.61
C ASP A 58 7.64 -0.92 8.60
N PHE A 59 6.53 -0.82 7.86
CA PHE A 59 5.77 0.43 7.75
C PHE A 59 5.13 0.86 9.07
N THR A 60 4.78 -0.09 9.94
CA THR A 60 4.22 0.25 11.25
C THR A 60 5.29 0.87 12.15
N ALA A 61 6.51 0.31 12.16
CA ALA A 61 7.63 0.87 12.88
C ALA A 61 8.04 2.23 12.29
N LEU A 62 8.10 2.36 10.96
CA LEU A 62 8.38 3.62 10.27
C LEU A 62 7.38 4.71 10.65
N ALA A 63 6.07 4.43 10.57
CA ALA A 63 5.03 5.39 10.95
C ALA A 63 5.12 5.79 12.42
N ARG A 64 5.34 4.82 13.32
CA ARG A 64 5.52 5.07 14.76
C ARG A 64 6.75 5.93 15.03
N SER A 65 7.81 5.86 14.22
CA SER A 65 8.99 6.71 14.36
C SER A 65 8.70 8.21 14.13
N PHE A 66 7.69 8.55 13.33
CA PHE A 66 7.17 9.92 13.19
C PHE A 66 6.22 10.33 14.32
N GLY A 67 5.78 9.40 15.17
CA GLY A 67 4.75 9.60 16.18
C GLY A 67 3.32 9.31 15.71
N ALA A 68 3.14 8.82 14.48
CA ALA A 68 1.85 8.44 13.94
C ALA A 68 1.29 7.19 14.64
N TRP A 69 -0.03 7.01 14.60
CA TRP A 69 -0.65 5.74 14.97
C TRP A 69 -0.38 4.73 13.85
N ALA A 70 -0.15 3.46 14.18
CA ALA A 70 0.03 2.44 13.15
C ALA A 70 -0.32 1.04 13.60
N GLU A 71 -0.94 0.27 12.70
CA GLU A 71 -1.33 -1.13 12.84
C GLU A 71 -1.19 -1.84 11.49
N CYS A 72 -0.92 -3.15 11.54
CA CYS A 72 -0.89 -4.02 10.37
C CYS A 72 -2.10 -4.97 10.40
N VAL A 73 -2.79 -5.08 9.27
CA VAL A 73 -3.92 -5.95 9.01
C VAL A 73 -3.41 -7.13 8.18
N GLU A 74 -3.28 -8.29 8.82
CA GLU A 74 -2.94 -9.55 8.16
C GLU A 74 -4.19 -10.33 7.72
N ASP A 75 -5.30 -10.16 8.45
CA ASP A 75 -6.61 -10.71 8.10
C ASP A 75 -7.60 -9.59 7.77
N LEU A 76 -8.20 -9.65 6.57
CA LEU A 76 -9.18 -8.67 6.11
C LEU A 76 -10.42 -8.60 7.00
N GLY A 77 -10.75 -9.68 7.73
CA GLY A 77 -11.83 -9.67 8.73
C GLY A 77 -11.61 -8.64 9.85
N SER A 78 -10.35 -8.35 10.18
CA SER A 78 -9.98 -7.37 11.21
C SER A 78 -9.95 -5.91 10.71
N PHE A 79 -9.94 -5.69 9.39
CA PHE A 79 -9.71 -4.38 8.77
C PHE A 79 -10.66 -3.30 9.31
N LYS A 80 -11.95 -3.62 9.46
CA LYS A 80 -12.95 -2.66 9.93
C LYS A 80 -12.61 -2.13 11.33
N GLY A 81 -12.27 -3.02 12.27
CA GLY A 81 -11.93 -2.63 13.64
C GLY A 81 -10.64 -1.82 13.70
N VAL A 82 -9.65 -2.18 12.89
CA VAL A 82 -8.37 -1.44 12.80
C VAL A 82 -8.60 -0.03 12.22
N LEU A 83 -9.44 0.10 11.18
CA LEU A 83 -9.78 1.40 10.61
C LEU A 83 -10.54 2.28 11.61
N GLU A 84 -11.49 1.72 12.36
CA GLU A 84 -12.21 2.43 13.42
C GLU A 84 -11.25 2.93 14.51
N ALA A 85 -10.28 2.09 14.93
CA ALA A 85 -9.24 2.48 15.87
C ALA A 85 -8.32 3.59 15.34
N ALA A 86 -7.93 3.52 14.06
CA ALA A 86 -7.13 4.54 13.40
C ALA A 86 -7.82 5.91 13.40
N LEU A 87 -9.11 5.94 13.05
CA LEU A 87 -9.93 7.16 13.04
C LEU A 87 -10.11 7.73 14.46
N ALA A 88 -10.25 6.86 15.46
CA ALA A 88 -10.39 7.26 16.86
C ALA A 88 -9.09 7.80 17.47
N ALA A 89 -7.92 7.51 16.87
CA ALA A 89 -6.62 7.92 17.39
C ALA A 89 -6.38 9.45 17.35
N ARG A 90 -7.14 10.19 16.52
CA ARG A 90 -7.07 11.67 16.40
C ARG A 90 -5.63 12.19 16.26
N ARG A 91 -4.87 11.51 15.41
CA ARG A 91 -3.51 11.84 14.97
C ARG A 91 -3.26 11.18 13.61
N PRO A 92 -2.25 11.58 12.82
CA PRO A 92 -1.86 10.86 11.62
C PRO A 92 -1.74 9.35 11.88
N ALA A 93 -2.28 8.55 10.97
CA ALA A 93 -2.37 7.11 11.13
C ALA A 93 -1.95 6.37 9.84
N VAL A 94 -1.29 5.24 10.00
CA VAL A 94 -0.96 4.31 8.91
C VAL A 94 -1.58 2.94 9.21
N VAL A 95 -2.47 2.49 8.33
CA VAL A 95 -3.01 1.13 8.36
C VAL A 95 -2.33 0.36 7.22
N GLU A 96 -1.40 -0.53 7.56
CA GLU A 96 -0.84 -1.45 6.58
C GLU A 96 -1.81 -2.62 6.37
N VAL A 97 -2.16 -2.93 5.12
CA VAL A 97 -2.92 -4.13 4.75
C VAL A 97 -1.97 -5.04 4.00
N ARG A 98 -1.54 -6.13 4.64
CA ARG A 98 -0.52 -7.03 4.12
C ARG A 98 -1.15 -8.08 3.22
N LEU A 99 -0.71 -8.11 1.97
CA LEU A 99 -1.16 -9.04 0.93
C LEU A 99 0.01 -9.86 0.36
N GLN A 100 1.18 -9.85 1.01
CA GLN A 100 2.39 -10.52 0.50
C GLN A 100 2.22 -12.03 0.27
N ASP A 101 1.33 -12.67 1.04
CA ASP A 101 0.98 -14.09 0.88
C ASP A 101 -0.03 -14.37 -0.25
N ARG A 102 -0.54 -13.32 -0.91
CA ARG A 102 -1.45 -13.44 -2.06
C ARG A 102 -0.65 -13.55 -3.35
N SER A 103 -1.16 -14.33 -4.30
CA SER A 103 -0.50 -14.46 -5.59
C SER A 103 -0.60 -13.16 -6.39
N GLU A 104 0.39 -12.90 -7.21
CA GLU A 104 0.41 -11.73 -8.08
C GLU A 104 -0.79 -11.74 -9.03
N GLU A 105 -1.15 -12.90 -9.57
CA GLU A 105 -2.31 -13.08 -10.45
C GLU A 105 -3.62 -12.78 -9.73
N GLU A 106 -3.75 -13.17 -8.45
CA GLU A 106 -4.92 -12.85 -7.62
C GLU A 106 -5.07 -11.34 -7.45
N VAL A 107 -3.99 -10.65 -7.06
CA VAL A 107 -4.01 -9.20 -6.82
C VAL A 107 -4.21 -8.40 -8.12
N MET A 108 -3.52 -8.76 -9.20
CA MET A 108 -3.75 -8.17 -10.52
C MET A 108 -5.19 -8.40 -10.99
N GLY A 109 -5.73 -9.59 -10.71
CA GLY A 109 -7.11 -9.94 -10.91
C GLY A 109 -8.09 -9.07 -10.15
N TRP A 110 -7.67 -8.24 -9.18
CA TRP A 110 -8.53 -7.24 -8.52
C TRP A 110 -8.52 -5.89 -9.23
N ILE A 111 -7.47 -5.58 -10.00
CA ILE A 111 -7.27 -4.29 -10.66
C ILE A 111 -8.00 -4.29 -12.02
N GLY A 112 -9.19 -3.67 -12.06
CA GLY A 112 -10.10 -3.75 -13.21
C GLY A 112 -9.49 -3.41 -14.58
N TRP A 113 -8.53 -2.48 -14.66
CA TRP A 113 -7.85 -2.09 -15.91
C TRP A 113 -6.69 -3.01 -16.32
N LEU A 114 -6.29 -3.96 -15.46
CA LEU A 114 -5.36 -5.03 -15.78
C LEU A 114 -6.08 -6.31 -16.26
N ARG A 115 -7.39 -6.44 -16.03
CA ARG A 115 -8.13 -7.68 -16.26
C ARG A 115 -8.30 -8.06 -17.73
N ASP A 116 -8.37 -7.11 -18.68
CA ASP A 116 -8.40 -7.38 -20.14
C ASP A 116 -8.29 -6.09 -20.99
N GLY A 117 -7.61 -6.16 -22.14
CA GLY A 117 -7.57 -5.14 -23.21
C GLY A 117 -6.21 -4.41 -23.39
N PRO A 118 -5.83 -4.01 -24.62
CA PRO A 118 -4.64 -3.18 -24.84
C PRO A 118 -4.79 -1.87 -24.05
N LEU A 119 -3.67 -1.37 -23.51
CA LEU A 119 -3.59 0.02 -23.03
C LEU A 119 -4.04 0.87 -24.22
N ARG A 120 -5.21 1.50 -24.11
CA ARG A 120 -5.91 2.21 -25.19
C ARG A 120 -4.94 2.92 -26.15
N GLU A 121 -5.15 2.68 -27.45
CA GLU A 121 -4.60 3.48 -28.55
C GLU A 121 -4.97 4.97 -28.40
#